data_AF-A0A5M3Y1X3-F1
#
_entry.id   AF-A0A5M3Y1X3-F1
#
_cell.length_a   1.000
_cell.length_b   1.000
_cell.length_c   1.000
_cell.angle_alpha   90.00
_cell.angle_beta   90.00
_cell.angle_gamma   90.00
#
_symmetry.space_group_name_H-M   'P 1'
#
loop_
_entity.id
_entity.type
_entity.pdbx_description
1 polymer ?
#
loop_
_entity_poly.entity_id
_entity_poly.type
_entity_poly.pdbx_seq_one_letter_code
_entity_poly.pdbx_strand_id
1 'polypeptide(L)'
;MLMGNTPKLEGPTKTTTADPVAEFLRTVRGVLTTAEETIGVEDLEEGLERALAILQRNPEARESFENEIISLIDSPREGVVELVSFVMYELRWTAIQEAVRERMRDPSGNVSNIRLYEAMLDAFSDSWHERDLYRRFA
;
A
#
# COMPACT_ATOMS: atom_id res chain seq x y z
N MET A 1 48.02 -40.82 19.36
CA MET A 1 47.17 -40.64 18.16
C MET A 1 45.88 -39.96 18.60
N LEU A 2 45.74 -38.69 18.23
CA LEU A 2 44.56 -37.85 18.46
C LEU A 2 43.67 -37.97 17.22
N MET A 3 42.38 -38.27 17.38
CA MET A 3 41.34 -37.78 16.47
C MET A 3 40.11 -37.46 17.30
N GLY A 4 39.86 -36.16 17.45
CA GLY A 4 38.63 -35.62 18.02
C GLY A 4 37.51 -35.66 16.99
N ASN A 5 36.32 -36.02 17.47
CA ASN A 5 35.08 -35.79 16.75
C ASN A 5 34.61 -34.36 17.05
N THR A 6 34.69 -33.48 16.06
CA THR A 6 33.96 -32.21 16.04
C THR A 6 32.59 -32.42 15.42
N PRO A 7 31.49 -31.92 16.03
CA PRO A 7 30.19 -31.90 15.40
C PRO A 7 30.16 -30.88 14.26
N LYS A 8 29.57 -31.31 13.15
CA LYS A 8 29.30 -30.57 11.93
C LYS A 8 28.51 -29.30 12.26
N LEU A 9 29.14 -28.14 12.08
CA LEU A 9 28.50 -26.83 12.17
C LEU A 9 27.33 -26.77 11.18
N GLU A 10 26.15 -26.54 11.72
CA GLU A 10 24.97 -26.18 10.94
C GLU A 10 25.27 -24.90 10.17
N GLY A 11 24.91 -24.89 8.88
CA GLY A 11 25.10 -23.75 8.00
C GLY A 11 24.36 -22.52 8.53
N PRO A 12 24.76 -21.31 8.09
CA PRO A 12 24.12 -20.09 8.53
C PRO A 12 22.63 -20.17 8.24
N THR A 13 21.84 -20.01 9.31
CA THR A 13 20.41 -19.74 9.26
C THR A 13 20.17 -18.70 8.17
N LYS A 14 19.51 -19.12 7.09
CA LYS A 14 18.86 -18.18 6.17
C LYS A 14 17.97 -17.31 7.05
N THR A 15 18.37 -16.07 7.27
CA THR A 15 17.45 -15.01 7.63
C THR A 15 16.39 -15.04 6.55
N THR A 16 15.20 -15.57 6.88
CA THR A 16 14.02 -15.43 6.05
C THR A 16 13.80 -13.94 5.91
N THR A 17 14.28 -13.34 4.83
CA THR A 17 13.85 -11.99 4.44
C THR A 17 12.35 -12.10 4.34
N ALA A 18 11.63 -11.46 5.28
CA ALA A 18 10.18 -11.47 5.27
C ALA A 18 9.74 -10.94 3.91
N ASP A 19 8.85 -11.67 3.23
CA ASP A 19 8.32 -11.25 1.93
C ASP A 19 7.68 -9.86 2.09
N PRO A 20 8.26 -8.82 1.48
CA PRO A 20 7.82 -7.44 1.69
C PRO A 20 6.42 -7.21 1.11
N VAL A 21 6.02 -7.96 0.08
CA VAL A 21 4.67 -7.93 -0.48
C VAL A 21 3.68 -8.53 0.52
N ALA A 22 4.00 -9.68 1.12
CA ALA A 22 3.17 -10.28 2.16
C ALA A 22 3.06 -9.40 3.42
N GLU A 23 4.12 -8.66 3.76
CA GLU A 23 4.06 -7.66 4.83
C GLU A 23 3.16 -6.48 4.48
N PHE A 24 3.32 -5.92 3.28
CA PHE A 24 2.45 -4.86 2.77
C PHE A 24 0.98 -5.28 2.83
N LEU A 25 0.62 -6.44 2.28
CA LEU A 25 -0.75 -6.94 2.27
C LEU A 25 -1.33 -7.16 3.68
N ARG A 26 -0.51 -7.53 4.67
CA ARG A 26 -0.95 -7.60 6.07
C ARG A 26 -1.24 -6.22 6.64
N THR A 27 -0.38 -5.24 6.37
CA THR A 27 -0.63 -3.84 6.78
C THR A 27 -1.89 -3.30 6.11
N VAL A 28 -2.07 -3.53 4.81
CA VAL A 28 -3.29 -3.14 4.08
C VAL A 28 -4.54 -3.72 4.73
N ARG A 29 -4.55 -5.01 5.06
CA ARG A 29 -5.70 -5.62 5.76
C ARG A 29 -6.01 -4.92 7.08
N GLY A 30 -4.98 -4.57 7.85
CA GLY A 30 -5.12 -3.79 9.08
C GLY A 30 -5.81 -2.44 8.82
N VAL A 31 -5.33 -1.67 7.85
CA VAL A 31 -5.94 -0.38 7.44
C VAL A 31 -7.41 -0.57 7.05
N LEU A 32 -7.71 -1.59 6.25
CA LEU A 32 -9.08 -1.84 5.80
C LEU A 32 -10.01 -2.24 6.95
N THR A 33 -9.52 -3.04 7.90
CA THR A 33 -10.29 -3.37 9.11
C THR A 33 -10.54 -2.13 9.96
N THR A 34 -9.52 -1.30 10.21
CA THR A 34 -9.70 -0.07 10.98
C THR A 34 -10.68 0.89 10.30
N ALA A 35 -10.62 1.02 8.97
CA ALA A 35 -11.54 1.86 8.20
C ALA A 35 -13.00 1.37 8.26
N GLU A 36 -13.22 0.08 8.50
CA GLU A 36 -14.58 -0.47 8.70
C GLU A 36 -15.10 -0.24 10.14
N GLU A 37 -14.19 -0.05 11.11
CA GLU A 37 -14.51 0.02 12.54
C GLU A 37 -14.55 1.45 13.10
N THR A 38 -14.02 2.43 12.36
CA THR A 38 -13.79 3.80 12.85
C THR A 38 -14.46 4.85 11.96
N ILE A 39 -14.66 6.06 12.52
CA ILE A 39 -15.16 7.22 11.77
C ILE A 39 -14.06 8.27 11.80
N GLY A 40 -13.41 8.49 10.66
CA GLY A 40 -12.27 9.40 10.54
C GLY A 40 -11.03 8.68 10.02
N VAL A 41 -10.01 9.47 9.72
CA VAL A 41 -8.75 8.98 9.12
C VAL A 41 -7.63 8.86 10.14
N GLU A 42 -7.82 9.41 11.34
CA GLU A 42 -6.85 9.42 12.43
C GLU A 42 -6.44 8.02 12.85
N ASP A 43 -7.39 7.10 12.94
CA ASP A 43 -7.11 5.71 13.33
C ASP A 43 -6.39 4.91 12.21
N LEU A 44 -6.38 5.44 10.97
CA LEU A 44 -5.71 4.81 9.83
C LEU A 44 -4.23 5.18 9.74
N GLU A 45 -3.84 6.32 10.33
CA GLU A 45 -2.53 6.97 10.19
C GLU A 45 -1.36 5.99 10.36
N GLU A 46 -1.29 5.27 11.48
CA GLU A 46 -0.19 4.33 11.74
C GLU A 46 -0.10 3.23 10.66
N GLY A 47 -1.25 2.74 10.19
CA GLY A 47 -1.31 1.74 9.14
C GLY A 47 -0.88 2.28 7.78
N LEU A 48 -1.25 3.53 7.46
CA LEU A 48 -0.87 4.22 6.23
C LEU A 48 0.63 4.51 6.18
N GLU A 49 1.20 5.06 7.25
CA GLU A 49 2.64 5.30 7.36
C GLU A 49 3.44 4.01 7.26
N ARG A 50 2.98 2.95 7.93
CA ARG A 50 3.62 1.63 7.84
C ARG A 50 3.57 1.07 6.43
N ALA A 51 2.46 1.23 5.72
CA ALA A 51 2.33 0.81 4.33
C ALA A 51 3.34 1.55 3.45
N LEU A 52 3.41 2.88 3.56
CA LEU A 52 4.37 3.71 2.82
C LEU A 52 5.82 3.31 3.12
N ALA A 53 6.17 3.11 4.39
CA ALA A 53 7.51 2.72 4.80
C ALA A 53 7.92 1.38 4.16
N ILE A 54 7.00 0.41 4.05
CA ILE A 54 7.24 -0.87 3.36
C ILE A 54 7.54 -0.66 1.88
N LEU A 55 6.80 0.22 1.19
CA LEU A 55 7.01 0.52 -0.21
C LEU A 55 8.37 1.20 -0.45
N GLN A 56 8.71 2.20 0.38
CA GLN A 56 9.95 2.98 0.24
C GLN A 56 11.22 2.17 0.52
N ARG A 57 11.16 1.22 1.47
CA ARG A 57 12.34 0.43 1.88
C ARG A 57 12.61 -0.79 0.98
N ASN A 58 11.70 -1.13 0.06
CA ASN A 58 11.84 -2.26 -0.87
C ASN A 58 11.61 -1.83 -2.34
N PRO A 59 12.38 -0.87 -2.90
CA PRO A 59 12.17 -0.37 -4.26
C PRO A 59 12.31 -1.47 -5.34
N GLU A 60 13.06 -2.54 -5.05
CA GLU A 60 13.22 -3.69 -5.94
C GLU A 60 11.94 -4.51 -6.13
N ALA A 61 10.98 -4.42 -5.19
CA ALA A 61 9.68 -5.08 -5.25
C ALA A 61 8.57 -4.20 -5.85
N ARG A 62 8.93 -3.03 -6.41
CA ARG A 62 7.99 -2.02 -6.91
C ARG A 62 6.93 -2.59 -7.85
N GLU A 63 7.31 -3.37 -8.86
CA GLU A 63 6.36 -3.94 -9.82
C GLU A 63 5.33 -4.85 -9.13
N SER A 64 5.77 -5.64 -8.15
CA SER A 64 4.87 -6.47 -7.35
C SER A 64 3.91 -5.62 -6.50
N PHE A 65 4.40 -4.53 -5.89
CA PHE A 65 3.52 -3.61 -5.15
C PHE A 65 2.54 -2.88 -6.06
N GLU A 66 2.96 -2.43 -7.25
CA GLU A 66 2.08 -1.83 -8.24
C GLU A 66 0.95 -2.79 -8.60
N ASN A 67 1.25 -4.07 -8.86
CA ASN A 67 0.24 -5.09 -9.14
C ASN A 67 -0.75 -5.30 -7.98
N GLU A 68 -0.27 -5.37 -6.74
CA GLU A 68 -1.15 -5.50 -5.57
C GLU A 68 -2.04 -4.27 -5.38
N ILE A 69 -1.49 -3.06 -5.55
CA ILE A 69 -2.28 -1.82 -5.44
C ILE A 69 -3.31 -1.73 -6.58
N ILE A 70 -2.93 -2.13 -7.80
CA ILE A 70 -3.85 -2.20 -8.95
C ILE A 70 -4.97 -3.23 -8.70
N SER A 71 -4.68 -4.34 -8.02
CA SER A 71 -5.70 -5.30 -7.60
C SER A 71 -6.67 -4.69 -6.57
N LEU A 72 -6.19 -3.86 -5.64
CA LEU A 72 -7.05 -3.20 -4.66
C LEU A 72 -8.05 -2.23 -5.29
N ILE A 73 -7.64 -1.48 -6.33
CA ILE A 73 -8.54 -0.51 -7.01
C ILE A 73 -9.64 -1.19 -7.82
N ASP A 74 -9.58 -2.51 -8.06
CA ASP A 74 -10.67 -3.26 -8.70
C ASP A 74 -11.89 -3.41 -7.78
N SER A 75 -11.71 -3.21 -6.46
CA SER A 75 -12.79 -3.23 -5.46
C SER A 75 -12.68 -2.01 -4.54
N PRO A 76 -12.95 -0.79 -5.07
CA PRO A 76 -12.76 0.43 -4.31
C PRO A 76 -13.76 0.51 -3.15
N ARG A 77 -13.24 0.88 -1.99
CA ARG A 77 -13.96 1.18 -0.75
C ARG A 77 -13.17 2.23 0.02
N GLU A 78 -13.76 2.83 1.04
CA GLU A 78 -13.17 3.96 1.78
C GLU A 78 -11.72 3.70 2.21
N GLY A 79 -11.44 2.60 2.92
CA GLY A 79 -10.06 2.27 3.32
C GLY A 79 -9.09 2.03 2.15
N VAL A 80 -9.58 1.61 0.97
CA VAL A 80 -8.74 1.49 -0.23
C VAL A 80 -8.46 2.87 -0.82
N VAL A 81 -9.47 3.75 -0.86
CA VAL A 81 -9.31 5.14 -1.33
C VAL A 81 -8.29 5.86 -0.48
N GLU A 82 -8.41 5.80 0.84
CA GLU A 82 -7.47 6.48 1.75
C GLU A 82 -6.05 5.92 1.61
N LEU A 83 -5.90 4.59 1.58
CA LEU A 83 -4.60 3.96 1.35
C LEU A 83 -3.96 4.40 0.05
N VAL A 84 -4.67 4.23 -1.07
CA VAL A 84 -4.15 4.54 -2.42
C VAL A 84 -3.83 6.02 -2.53
N SER A 85 -4.72 6.89 -2.03
CA SER A 85 -4.51 8.33 -2.06
C SER A 85 -3.25 8.73 -1.28
N PHE A 86 -3.07 8.21 -0.07
CA PHE A 86 -1.92 8.49 0.76
C PHE A 86 -0.61 8.05 0.10
N VAL A 87 -0.50 6.78 -0.30
CA VAL A 87 0.76 6.26 -0.85
C VAL A 87 1.07 6.86 -2.22
N MET A 88 0.07 7.22 -3.02
CA MET A 88 0.28 7.79 -4.35
C MET A 88 0.59 9.27 -4.34
N TYR A 89 0.09 10.01 -3.35
CA TYR A 89 0.55 11.37 -3.12
C TYR A 89 2.07 11.40 -2.86
N GLU A 90 2.58 10.44 -2.08
CA GLU A 90 4.00 10.33 -1.72
C GLU A 90 4.88 9.78 -2.85
N LEU A 91 4.43 8.70 -3.50
CA LEU A 91 5.28 7.93 -4.42
C LEU A 91 5.09 8.30 -5.89
N ARG A 92 3.93 8.86 -6.26
CA ARG A 92 3.59 9.32 -7.61
C ARG A 92 3.83 8.27 -8.70
N TRP A 93 3.54 6.99 -8.43
CA TRP A 93 3.72 5.93 -9.41
C TRP A 93 2.70 6.02 -10.55
N THR A 94 3.20 6.28 -11.76
CA THR A 94 2.37 6.51 -12.95
C THR A 94 1.53 5.30 -13.34
N ALA A 95 2.03 4.07 -13.12
CA ALA A 95 1.30 2.84 -13.44
C ALA A 95 -0.04 2.76 -12.69
N ILE A 96 -0.07 3.14 -11.41
CA ILE A 96 -1.29 3.17 -10.61
C ILE A 96 -2.21 4.30 -11.07
N GLN A 97 -1.67 5.48 -11.39
CA GLN A 97 -2.46 6.59 -11.92
C GLN A 97 -3.16 6.21 -13.23
N GLU A 98 -2.45 5.54 -14.14
CA GLU A 98 -2.98 5.06 -15.41
C GLU A 98 -4.06 3.99 -15.19
N ALA A 99 -3.84 3.06 -14.27
CA ALA A 99 -4.81 2.03 -13.92
C ALA A 99 -6.12 2.61 -13.35
N VAL A 100 -6.04 3.64 -12.50
CA VAL A 100 -7.22 4.36 -11.99
C VAL A 100 -7.94 5.10 -13.13
N ARG A 101 -7.20 5.80 -14.01
CA ARG A 101 -7.78 6.48 -15.18
C ARG A 101 -8.49 5.51 -16.13
N GLU A 102 -7.95 4.32 -16.32
CA GLU A 102 -8.56 3.28 -17.14
C GLU A 102 -9.91 2.84 -16.56
N ARG A 103 -9.97 2.56 -15.26
CA ARG A 103 -11.21 2.19 -14.56
C ARG A 103 -12.27 3.29 -14.55
N MET A 104 -11.85 4.55 -14.61
CA MET A 104 -12.80 5.66 -14.82
C MET A 104 -13.37 5.73 -16.23
N ARG A 105 -12.58 5.38 -17.26
CA ARG A 105 -13.04 5.40 -18.66
C ARG A 105 -13.98 4.24 -18.97
N ASP A 106 -13.74 3.09 -18.36
CA ASP A 106 -14.59 1.90 -18.48
C ASP A 106 -14.96 1.37 -17.08
N PRO A 107 -15.97 1.98 -16.41
CA PRO A 107 -16.33 1.61 -15.04
C PRO A 107 -16.97 0.22 -14.91
N SER A 108 -16.92 -0.64 -15.93
CA SER A 108 -17.46 -2.01 -15.91
C SER A 108 -18.92 -2.08 -15.39
N GLY A 109 -19.69 -1.01 -15.59
CA GLY A 109 -21.08 -0.88 -15.13
C GLY A 109 -21.28 -0.40 -13.68
N ASN A 110 -20.22 -0.14 -12.90
CA ASN A 110 -20.34 0.37 -11.53
C ASN A 110 -20.05 1.87 -11.44
N VAL A 111 -20.99 2.67 -11.96
CA VAL A 111 -20.95 4.14 -11.93
C VAL A 111 -20.82 4.70 -10.51
N SER A 112 -21.26 3.95 -9.50
CA SER A 112 -21.16 4.31 -8.08
C SER A 112 -19.70 4.46 -7.60
N ASN A 113 -18.76 3.79 -8.26
CA ASN A 113 -17.34 3.82 -7.91
C ASN A 113 -16.61 5.03 -8.52
N ILE A 114 -17.21 5.75 -9.47
CA ILE A 114 -16.54 6.86 -10.17
C ILE A 114 -16.02 7.90 -9.19
N ARG A 115 -16.82 8.28 -8.18
CA ARG A 115 -16.41 9.25 -7.16
C ARG A 115 -15.22 8.78 -6.32
N LEU A 116 -15.09 7.46 -6.11
CA LEU A 116 -13.96 6.89 -5.39
C LEU A 116 -12.69 6.95 -6.24
N TYR A 117 -12.80 6.69 -7.54
CA TYR A 117 -11.67 6.84 -8.46
C TYR A 117 -11.27 8.30 -8.68
N GLU A 118 -12.22 9.23 -8.75
CA GLU A 118 -11.95 10.68 -8.77
C GLU A 118 -11.16 11.09 -7.53
N ALA A 119 -11.57 10.66 -6.34
CA ALA A 119 -10.85 10.94 -5.10
C ALA A 119 -9.42 10.39 -5.12
N MET A 120 -9.21 9.17 -5.63
CA MET A 120 -7.86 8.62 -5.80
C MET A 120 -7.02 9.43 -6.80
N LEU A 121 -7.61 9.92 -7.90
CA LEU A 121 -6.89 10.74 -8.88
C LEU A 121 -6.53 12.12 -8.36
N ASP A 122 -7.40 12.72 -7.56
CA ASP A 122 -7.15 14.01 -6.92
C ASP A 122 -5.90 13.95 -6.02
N ALA A 123 -5.59 12.79 -5.44
CA ALA A 123 -4.38 12.57 -4.65
C ALA A 123 -3.06 12.67 -5.46
N PHE A 124 -3.13 12.57 -6.79
CA PHE A 124 -2.01 12.85 -7.68
C PHE A 124 -1.89 14.32 -8.06
N SER A 125 -2.73 15.21 -7.52
CA SER A 125 -2.58 16.66 -7.65
C SER A 125 -1.65 17.22 -6.58
N ASP A 126 -0.93 18.30 -6.89
CA ASP A 126 -0.11 19.03 -5.93
C ASP A 126 -0.96 19.78 -4.89
N SER A 127 -2.24 20.03 -5.20
CA SER A 127 -3.22 20.66 -4.30
C SER A 127 -3.77 19.72 -3.23
N TRP A 128 -3.46 18.42 -3.29
CA TRP A 128 -3.97 17.45 -2.31
C TRP A 128 -3.45 17.69 -0.89
N HIS A 129 -2.33 18.40 -0.73
CA HIS A 129 -1.74 18.78 0.55
C HIS A 129 -2.72 19.52 1.49
N GLU A 130 -3.75 20.18 0.94
CA GLU A 130 -4.73 20.95 1.71
C GLU A 130 -5.87 20.11 2.30
N ARG A 131 -5.95 18.82 1.95
CA ARG A 131 -6.96 17.91 2.49
C ARG A 131 -6.64 17.60 3.96
N ASP A 132 -7.69 17.41 4.77
CA ASP A 132 -7.56 17.28 6.24
C ASP A 132 -6.61 16.15 6.68
N LEU A 133 -6.46 15.10 5.87
CA LEU A 133 -5.48 14.03 6.06
C LEU A 133 -4.04 14.59 6.11
N TYR A 134 -3.64 15.43 5.14
CA TYR A 134 -2.26 15.90 5.01
C TYR A 134 -1.95 17.16 5.82
N ARG A 135 -2.96 17.99 6.14
CA ARG A 135 -2.77 19.16 7.02
C ARG A 135 -2.19 18.77 8.41
N ARG A 136 -2.23 17.48 8.75
CA ARG A 136 -1.69 16.90 9.99
C ARG A 136 -0.31 16.24 9.83
N PHE A 137 0.14 15.92 8.61
CA PHE A 137 1.46 15.36 8.28
C PHE A 137 2.50 16.42 7.85
N ALA A 138 2.11 17.69 7.76
CA ALA A 138 2.94 18.83 7.35
C ALA A 138 3.66 19.53 8.53
#